data_AF-Q7MQV1-F1
#
_entry.id   AF-Q7MQV1-F1
#
_cell.length_a   1.000
_cell.length_b   1.000
_cell.length_c   1.000
_cell.angle_alpha   90.00
_cell.angle_beta   90.00
_cell.angle_gamma   90.00
#
_symmetry.space_group_name_H-M   'P 1'
#
loop_
_entity.id
_entity.type
_entity.pdbx_description
1 polymer ?
#
loop_
_entity_poly.entity_id
_entity_poly.type
_entity_poly.pdbx_seq_one_letter_code
_entity_poly.pdbx_strand_id
1 'polypeptide(L)'
;MMWMALAAGFLRPLAPDVHWERLHIFLLNLCAGGTLLLFFTQGEKRPSKLVLTFGLLSFGYALLASLEYYTPALLLSLLLAGISEKIRWQRFGSWGKKVLDSEAPMAERFHAAALLFLSLSLLLLAFVLFNHAWLHLPLWEKLELNLLFLAFSFPLSFWSFSLFFSFASKLPQTFSRLSFAGIIGGVCLLFLFILYESPFLELLIALWLTLLVLMLSGARLWVNPKEPWKNFLTSGMGLLILSALTGVAYILKLINPELPLPSLEAIRQRHRSIALYGWNLVGLVILLRFAHFPSWLNSTPSITLHWILVLGLIPLSYTLPPLAPLSLLLFAFWLYNALATKEGLQGKQG
;
A
#
# COMPACT_ATOMS: atom_id res chain seq x y z
N MET A 1 -4.77 -10.16 -12.27
CA MET A 1 -4.70 -9.78 -10.84
C MET A 1 -5.30 -8.39 -10.58
N MET A 2 -4.72 -7.29 -11.08
CA MET A 2 -5.24 -5.94 -10.79
C MET A 2 -6.69 -5.72 -11.26
N TRP A 3 -7.05 -6.24 -12.43
CA TRP A 3 -8.44 -6.24 -12.93
C TRP A 3 -9.43 -7.00 -12.03
N MET A 4 -9.00 -8.16 -11.51
CA MET A 4 -9.81 -8.95 -10.57
C MET A 4 -9.90 -8.27 -9.21
N ALA A 5 -8.81 -7.61 -8.76
CA ALA A 5 -8.85 -6.78 -7.57
C ALA A 5 -9.94 -5.72 -7.75
N LEU A 6 -9.93 -4.99 -8.87
CA LEU A 6 -10.95 -3.98 -9.14
C LEU A 6 -12.36 -4.53 -9.14
N ALA A 7 -12.62 -5.61 -9.87
CA ALA A 7 -13.93 -6.25 -9.85
C ALA A 7 -14.36 -6.56 -8.39
N ALA A 8 -13.52 -7.22 -7.59
CA ALA A 8 -13.80 -7.48 -6.19
C ALA A 8 -14.08 -6.20 -5.38
N GLY A 9 -13.34 -5.11 -5.61
CA GLY A 9 -13.52 -3.85 -4.90
C GLY A 9 -14.87 -3.16 -5.12
N PHE A 10 -15.54 -3.43 -6.25
CA PHE A 10 -16.83 -2.84 -6.61
C PHE A 10 -18.02 -3.83 -6.55
N LEU A 11 -17.77 -5.11 -6.28
CA LEU A 11 -18.82 -6.14 -6.18
C LEU A 11 -19.53 -6.17 -4.81
N ARG A 12 -19.02 -5.43 -3.80
CA ARG A 12 -19.62 -5.40 -2.45
C ARG A 12 -21.12 -5.06 -2.43
N PRO A 13 -21.64 -4.08 -3.21
CA PRO A 13 -23.08 -3.82 -3.27
C PRO A 13 -23.91 -4.94 -3.92
N LEU A 14 -23.27 -5.84 -4.68
CA LEU A 14 -23.93 -6.90 -5.45
C LEU A 14 -23.95 -8.25 -4.73
N ALA A 15 -23.03 -8.50 -3.79
CA ALA A 15 -22.95 -9.72 -3.00
C ALA A 15 -22.37 -9.44 -1.60
N PRO A 16 -23.20 -9.05 -0.62
CA PRO A 16 -22.74 -8.58 0.69
C PRO A 16 -22.13 -9.67 1.58
N ASP A 17 -22.47 -10.95 1.36
CA ASP A 17 -22.07 -12.08 2.22
C ASP A 17 -20.63 -12.56 2.00
N VAL A 18 -19.94 -12.07 0.97
CA VAL A 18 -18.53 -12.41 0.70
C VAL A 18 -17.64 -11.23 1.12
N HIS A 19 -16.52 -11.52 1.78
CA HIS A 19 -15.50 -10.53 2.17
C HIS A 19 -14.70 -9.98 0.96
N TRP A 20 -15.39 -9.42 -0.04
CA TRP A 20 -14.81 -8.86 -1.26
C TRP A 20 -13.75 -7.79 -1.00
N GLU A 21 -13.91 -7.04 0.09
CA GLU A 21 -12.93 -6.06 0.55
C GLU A 21 -11.57 -6.71 0.86
N ARG A 22 -11.58 -7.88 1.50
CA ARG A 22 -10.38 -8.62 1.87
C ARG A 22 -9.69 -9.15 0.63
N LEU A 23 -10.46 -9.76 -0.27
CA LEU A 23 -9.98 -10.25 -1.56
C LEU A 23 -9.34 -9.13 -2.39
N HIS A 24 -10.02 -7.98 -2.49
CA HIS A 24 -9.53 -6.81 -3.20
C HIS A 24 -8.14 -6.38 -2.71
N ILE A 25 -7.98 -6.21 -1.38
CA ILE A 25 -6.71 -5.76 -0.80
C ILE A 25 -5.60 -6.78 -1.03
N PHE A 26 -5.86 -8.07 -0.83
CA PHE A 26 -4.85 -9.09 -1.07
C PHE A 26 -4.44 -9.15 -2.54
N LEU A 27 -5.38 -9.02 -3.48
CA LEU A 27 -5.06 -9.01 -4.90
C LEU A 27 -4.21 -7.79 -5.31
N LEU A 28 -4.48 -6.62 -4.73
CA LEU A 28 -3.75 -5.39 -5.06
C LEU A 28 -2.40 -5.29 -4.34
N ASN A 29 -2.39 -5.39 -3.01
CA ASN A 29 -1.22 -5.13 -2.19
C ASN A 29 -0.28 -6.34 -2.10
N LEU A 30 -0.82 -7.54 -1.89
CA LEU A 30 0.00 -8.75 -1.74
C LEU A 30 0.33 -9.39 -3.10
N CYS A 31 -0.67 -9.70 -3.92
CA CYS A 31 -0.47 -10.42 -5.17
C CYS A 31 0.23 -9.53 -6.20
N ALA A 32 -0.35 -8.40 -6.58
CA ALA A 32 0.29 -7.49 -7.53
C ALA A 32 1.48 -6.77 -6.87
N GLY A 33 1.25 -6.09 -5.75
CA GLY A 33 2.26 -5.30 -5.07
C GLY A 33 3.48 -6.09 -4.58
N GLY A 34 3.27 -7.19 -3.85
CA GLY A 34 4.34 -8.05 -3.37
C GLY A 34 5.14 -8.68 -4.52
N THR A 35 4.47 -9.23 -5.54
CA THR A 35 5.16 -9.83 -6.70
C THR A 35 6.02 -8.82 -7.44
N LEU A 36 5.50 -7.61 -7.67
CA LEU A 36 6.25 -6.54 -8.33
C LEU A 36 7.42 -6.07 -7.48
N LEU A 37 7.21 -5.87 -6.17
CA LEU A 37 8.29 -5.50 -5.26
C LEU A 37 9.44 -6.52 -5.32
N LEU A 38 9.13 -7.82 -5.29
CA LEU A 38 10.13 -8.88 -5.39
C LEU A 38 10.82 -8.90 -6.77
N PHE A 39 10.06 -8.73 -7.85
CA PHE A 39 10.60 -8.63 -9.20
C PHE A 39 11.63 -7.50 -9.32
N PHE A 40 11.26 -6.29 -8.88
CA PHE A 40 12.14 -5.13 -8.92
C PHE A 40 13.34 -5.25 -7.99
N THR A 41 13.21 -5.99 -6.88
CA THR A 41 14.34 -6.24 -5.97
C THR A 41 15.42 -7.11 -6.61
N GLN A 42 15.03 -8.09 -7.44
CA GLN A 42 15.99 -8.95 -8.14
C GLN A 42 16.72 -8.19 -9.26
N GLY A 43 16.11 -7.15 -9.83
CA GLY A 43 16.71 -6.35 -10.90
C GLY A 43 16.91 -7.10 -12.22
N GLU A 44 16.26 -8.26 -12.39
CA GLU A 44 16.34 -9.06 -13.61
C GLU A 44 15.38 -8.55 -14.68
N LYS A 45 15.72 -8.76 -15.97
CA LYS A 45 14.85 -8.36 -17.10
C LYS A 45 13.57 -9.20 -17.20
N ARG A 46 13.55 -10.40 -16.62
CA ARG A 46 12.43 -11.33 -16.63
C ARG A 46 12.16 -11.82 -15.22
N PRO A 47 10.90 -12.11 -14.86
CA PRO A 47 10.59 -12.60 -13.52
C PRO A 47 11.21 -13.98 -13.30
N SER A 48 11.96 -14.13 -12.21
CA SER A 48 12.52 -15.42 -11.83
C SER A 48 11.42 -16.42 -11.47
N LYS A 49 11.75 -17.72 -11.49
CA LYS A 49 10.83 -18.78 -11.05
C LYS A 49 10.32 -18.54 -9.61
N LEU A 50 11.15 -17.96 -8.74
CA LEU A 50 10.75 -17.64 -7.36
C LEU A 50 9.67 -16.55 -7.31
N VAL A 51 9.83 -15.48 -8.11
CA VAL A 51 8.84 -14.39 -8.19
C VAL A 51 7.53 -14.88 -8.79
N LEU A 52 7.59 -15.68 -9.86
CA LEU A 52 6.39 -16.28 -10.46
C LEU A 52 5.67 -17.22 -9.47
N THR A 53 6.43 -18.03 -8.73
CA THR A 53 5.89 -18.91 -7.68
C THR A 53 5.25 -18.08 -6.57
N PHE A 54 5.88 -16.99 -6.12
CA PHE A 54 5.28 -16.07 -5.15
C PHE A 54 3.95 -15.50 -5.66
N GLY A 55 3.90 -15.06 -6.92
CA GLY A 55 2.66 -14.57 -7.54
C GLY A 55 1.54 -15.61 -7.55
N LEU A 56 1.84 -16.85 -7.94
CA LEU A 56 0.86 -17.94 -7.95
C LEU A 56 0.38 -18.31 -6.54
N LEU A 57 1.31 -18.46 -5.59
CA LEU A 57 0.98 -18.80 -4.20
C LEU A 57 0.23 -17.67 -3.50
N SER A 58 0.56 -16.40 -3.75
CA SER A 58 -0.14 -15.25 -3.17
C SER A 58 -1.57 -15.14 -3.68
N PHE A 59 -1.80 -15.48 -4.95
CA PHE A 59 -3.15 -15.57 -5.50
C PHE A 59 -3.96 -16.69 -4.85
N GLY A 60 -3.37 -17.89 -4.73
CA GLY A 60 -3.99 -19.00 -4.00
C GLY A 60 -4.31 -18.63 -2.56
N TYR A 61 -3.38 -17.97 -1.87
CA TYR A 61 -3.57 -17.44 -0.52
C TYR A 61 -4.77 -16.48 -0.47
N ALA A 62 -4.83 -15.51 -1.38
CA ALA A 62 -5.89 -14.50 -1.40
C ALA A 62 -7.29 -15.13 -1.56
N LEU A 63 -7.42 -16.14 -2.43
CA LEU A 63 -8.67 -16.88 -2.61
C LEU A 63 -9.02 -17.69 -1.36
N LEU A 64 -8.10 -18.49 -0.84
CA LEU A 64 -8.34 -19.34 0.33
C LEU A 64 -8.67 -18.54 1.59
N ALA A 65 -7.96 -17.44 1.84
CA ALA A 65 -8.20 -16.56 2.98
C ALA A 65 -9.52 -15.77 2.86
N SER A 66 -10.02 -15.54 1.64
CA SER A 66 -11.31 -14.89 1.40
C SER A 66 -12.48 -15.87 1.49
N LEU A 67 -12.23 -17.16 1.24
CA LEU A 67 -13.18 -18.27 1.42
C LEU A 67 -13.07 -18.93 2.81
N GLU A 68 -12.31 -18.32 3.72
CA GLU A 68 -12.14 -18.77 5.12
C GLU A 68 -11.50 -20.16 5.30
N TYR A 69 -10.81 -20.67 4.29
CA TYR A 69 -9.98 -21.88 4.40
C TYR A 69 -8.65 -21.55 5.09
N TYR A 70 -8.71 -21.38 6.42
CA TYR A 70 -7.59 -20.87 7.23
C TYR A 70 -6.38 -21.80 7.28
N THR A 71 -6.56 -23.12 7.35
CA THR A 71 -5.45 -24.08 7.42
C THR A 71 -4.53 -24.03 6.19
N PRO A 72 -5.03 -24.16 4.94
CA PRO A 72 -4.16 -24.02 3.78
C PRO A 72 -3.66 -22.58 3.60
N ALA A 73 -4.44 -21.56 3.99
CA ALA A 73 -3.98 -20.17 3.93
C ALA A 73 -2.77 -19.92 4.85
N LEU A 74 -2.72 -20.52 6.05
CA LEU A 74 -1.59 -20.44 6.97
C LEU A 74 -0.32 -21.04 6.36
N LEU A 75 -0.42 -22.23 5.76
CA LEU A 75 0.74 -22.86 5.13
C LEU A 75 1.28 -22.00 3.98
N LEU A 76 0.37 -21.42 3.18
CA LEU A 76 0.76 -20.52 2.11
C LEU A 76 1.41 -19.23 2.62
N SER A 77 0.92 -18.63 3.72
CA SER A 77 1.52 -17.40 4.25
C SER A 77 2.95 -17.64 4.75
N LEU A 78 3.23 -18.79 5.39
CA LEU A 78 4.57 -19.19 5.80
C LEU A 78 5.51 -19.41 4.58
N LEU A 79 5.02 -20.09 3.54
CA LEU A 79 5.79 -20.29 2.31
C LEU A 79 6.11 -18.96 1.61
N LEU A 80 5.12 -18.07 1.52
CA LEU A 80 5.28 -16.72 0.95
C LEU A 80 6.28 -15.90 1.76
N ALA A 81 6.22 -15.95 3.10
CA ALA A 81 7.19 -15.29 3.97
C ALA A 81 8.61 -15.78 3.67
N GLY A 82 8.81 -17.11 3.59
CA GLY A 82 10.09 -17.71 3.24
C GLY A 82 10.64 -17.28 1.87
N ILE A 83 9.80 -17.22 0.84
CA ILE A 83 10.21 -16.74 -0.50
C ILE A 83 10.61 -15.27 -0.46
N SER A 84 9.79 -14.42 0.19
CA SER A 84 10.06 -12.99 0.30
C SER A 84 11.36 -12.71 1.05
N GLU A 85 11.61 -13.44 2.13
CA GLU A 85 12.79 -13.32 2.97
C GLU A 85 14.05 -13.83 2.27
N LYS A 86 13.93 -14.91 1.48
CA LYS A 86 15.02 -15.40 0.63
C LYS A 86 15.49 -14.35 -0.36
N ILE A 87 14.56 -13.70 -1.07
CA ILE A 87 14.90 -12.63 -2.03
C ILE A 87 15.47 -11.41 -1.30
N ARG A 88 14.91 -11.02 -0.14
CA ARG A 88 15.45 -9.95 0.69
C ARG A 88 16.88 -10.23 1.11
N TRP A 89 17.16 -11.45 1.57
CA TRP A 89 18.50 -11.86 2.01
C TRP A 89 19.51 -11.82 0.87
N GLN A 90 19.12 -12.26 -0.33
CA GLN A 90 19.98 -12.20 -1.51
C GLN A 90 20.38 -10.77 -1.89
N ARG A 91 19.45 -9.80 -1.76
CA ARG A 91 19.71 -8.40 -2.13
C ARG A 91 20.38 -7.58 -1.02
N PHE A 92 19.93 -7.73 0.22
CA PHE A 92 20.27 -6.84 1.33
C PHE A 92 21.04 -7.53 2.46
N GLY A 93 21.33 -8.83 2.33
CA GLY A 93 22.00 -9.62 3.34
C GLY A 93 21.11 -9.91 4.56
N SER A 94 21.76 -10.14 5.70
CA SER A 94 21.10 -10.58 6.93
C SER A 94 20.02 -9.61 7.43
N TRP A 95 19.09 -10.17 8.20
CA TRP A 95 17.90 -9.50 8.71
C TRP A 95 18.17 -8.12 9.31
N GLY A 96 17.47 -7.09 8.82
CA GLY A 96 17.52 -5.71 9.34
C GLY A 96 18.80 -4.91 9.08
N LYS A 97 19.93 -5.52 8.67
CA LYS A 97 21.22 -4.79 8.55
C LYS A 97 21.14 -3.57 7.64
N LYS A 98 20.61 -3.73 6.41
CA LYS A 98 20.52 -2.61 5.46
C LYS A 98 19.50 -1.54 5.88
N VAL A 99 18.49 -1.90 6.67
CA VAL A 99 17.51 -0.95 7.22
C VAL A 99 18.19 -0.04 8.26
N LEU A 100 19.09 -0.60 9.07
CA LEU A 100 19.81 0.08 10.14
C LEU A 100 21.15 0.70 9.70
N ASP A 101 21.64 0.33 8.51
CA ASP A 101 22.87 0.86 7.90
C ASP A 101 22.80 2.39 7.75
N SER A 102 23.65 3.10 8.49
CA SER A 102 23.73 4.57 8.49
C SER A 102 24.40 5.15 7.25
N GLU A 103 25.17 4.32 6.52
CA GLU A 103 25.90 4.70 5.32
C GLU A 103 25.10 4.43 4.04
N ALA A 104 24.12 3.52 4.10
CA ALA A 104 23.23 3.24 2.97
C ALA A 104 22.43 4.49 2.52
N PRO A 105 22.23 4.67 1.20
CA PRO A 105 21.29 5.65 0.67
C PRO A 105 19.88 5.47 1.25
N MET A 106 19.17 6.58 1.54
CA MET A 106 17.85 6.50 2.18
C MET A 106 16.83 5.72 1.34
N ALA A 107 16.92 5.82 0.01
CA ALA A 107 16.11 5.01 -0.91
C ALA A 107 16.29 3.51 -0.64
N GLU A 108 17.54 3.03 -0.56
CA GLU A 108 17.84 1.62 -0.28
C GLU A 108 17.32 1.18 1.08
N ARG A 109 17.39 2.03 2.10
CA ARG A 109 16.87 1.72 3.44
C ARG A 109 15.35 1.54 3.43
N PHE A 110 14.63 2.42 2.72
CA PHE A 110 13.18 2.28 2.52
C PHE A 110 12.82 1.04 1.70
N HIS A 111 13.61 0.71 0.68
CA HIS A 111 13.41 -0.50 -0.12
C HIS A 111 13.63 -1.76 0.72
N ALA A 112 14.71 -1.81 1.51
CA ALA A 112 14.96 -2.90 2.44
C ALA A 112 13.83 -3.03 3.49
N ALA A 113 13.32 -1.91 3.99
CA ALA A 113 12.18 -1.88 4.90
C ALA A 113 10.89 -2.40 4.23
N ALA A 114 10.63 -2.06 2.96
CA ALA A 114 9.48 -2.56 2.23
C ALA A 114 9.42 -4.10 2.18
N LEU A 115 10.55 -4.75 1.89
CA LEU A 115 10.62 -6.22 1.86
C LEU A 115 10.56 -6.84 3.26
N LEU A 116 11.21 -6.20 4.24
CA LEU A 116 11.14 -6.65 5.63
C LEU A 116 9.69 -6.64 6.12
N PHE A 117 8.95 -5.56 5.88
CA PHE A 117 7.54 -5.47 6.24
C PHE A 117 6.66 -6.42 5.44
N LEU A 118 6.98 -6.72 4.17
CA LEU A 118 6.26 -7.75 3.42
C LEU A 118 6.37 -9.12 4.10
N SER A 119 7.59 -9.51 4.50
CA SER A 119 7.83 -10.77 5.19
C SER A 119 7.18 -10.80 6.59
N LEU A 120 7.30 -9.72 7.36
CA LEU A 120 6.72 -9.60 8.70
C LEU A 120 5.20 -9.63 8.67
N SER A 121 4.57 -8.93 7.72
CA SER A 121 3.11 -8.97 7.55
C SER A 121 2.62 -10.38 7.22
N LEU A 122 3.37 -11.17 6.44
CA LEU A 122 3.02 -12.58 6.14
C LEU A 122 3.18 -13.50 7.36
N LEU A 123 4.23 -13.30 8.16
CA LEU A 123 4.42 -14.05 9.41
C LEU A 123 3.35 -13.72 10.45
N LEU A 124 3.04 -12.43 10.61
CA LEU A 124 1.97 -11.98 11.50
C LEU A 124 0.61 -12.53 11.06
N LEU A 125 0.37 -12.62 9.75
CA LEU A 125 -0.84 -13.22 9.20
C LEU A 125 -0.92 -14.73 9.46
N ALA A 126 0.20 -15.45 9.30
CA ALA A 126 0.27 -16.87 9.69
C ALA A 126 -0.08 -17.04 11.17
N PHE A 127 0.45 -16.15 12.02
CA PHE A 127 0.20 -16.16 13.44
C PHE A 127 -1.26 -15.87 13.80
N VAL A 128 -1.89 -14.88 13.16
CA VAL A 128 -3.32 -14.59 13.34
C VAL A 128 -4.18 -15.78 12.94
N LEU A 129 -3.91 -16.37 11.78
CA LEU A 129 -4.63 -17.55 11.30
C LEU A 129 -4.46 -18.72 12.28
N PHE A 130 -3.25 -18.89 12.82
CA PHE A 130 -2.97 -19.92 13.81
C PHE A 130 -3.73 -19.68 15.11
N ASN A 131 -3.74 -18.43 15.58
CA ASN A 131 -4.47 -18.06 16.78
C ASN A 131 -5.98 -18.29 16.62
N HIS A 132 -6.53 -17.89 15.47
CA HIS A 132 -7.95 -18.03 15.17
C HIS A 132 -8.39 -19.50 15.06
N ALA A 133 -7.59 -20.37 14.45
CA ALA A 133 -7.96 -21.75 14.21
C ALA A 133 -7.65 -22.72 15.37
N TRP A 134 -6.66 -22.42 16.22
CA TRP A 134 -6.23 -23.37 17.26
C TRP A 134 -5.99 -22.76 18.65
N LEU A 135 -5.36 -21.60 18.79
CA LEU A 135 -4.94 -21.11 20.12
C LEU A 135 -6.04 -20.38 20.90
N HIS A 136 -6.94 -19.68 20.20
CA HIS A 136 -8.02 -18.87 20.78
C HIS A 136 -7.57 -17.96 21.93
N LEU A 137 -6.39 -17.33 21.81
CA LEU A 137 -5.85 -16.49 22.89
C LEU A 137 -6.74 -15.24 23.09
N PRO A 138 -7.28 -15.01 24.32
CA PRO A 138 -8.21 -13.92 24.59
C PRO A 138 -7.55 -12.55 24.64
N LEU A 139 -6.23 -12.46 24.75
CA LEU A 139 -5.51 -11.19 24.83
C LEU A 139 -5.57 -10.36 23.54
N TRP A 140 -6.06 -10.92 22.43
CA TRP A 140 -5.91 -10.33 21.09
C TRP A 140 -7.19 -10.35 20.26
N GLU A 141 -8.32 -9.93 20.84
CA GLU A 141 -9.62 -9.85 20.15
C GLU A 141 -9.58 -8.96 18.88
N LYS A 142 -8.70 -7.96 18.82
CA LYS A 142 -8.49 -7.10 17.63
C LYS A 142 -7.46 -7.60 16.61
N LEU A 143 -6.72 -8.69 16.85
CA LEU A 143 -5.90 -9.35 15.82
C LEU A 143 -6.80 -10.14 14.86
N GLU A 144 -7.78 -9.47 14.28
CA GLU A 144 -8.60 -10.01 13.22
C GLU A 144 -7.86 -9.87 11.89
N LEU A 145 -8.13 -10.82 10.98
CA LEU A 145 -7.65 -10.75 9.60
C LEU A 145 -8.04 -9.43 8.90
N ASN A 146 -9.16 -8.83 9.34
CA ASN A 146 -9.69 -7.57 8.84
C ASN A 146 -8.90 -6.35 9.32
N LEU A 147 -8.15 -6.42 10.41
CA LEU A 147 -7.25 -5.32 10.79
C LEU A 147 -5.90 -5.47 10.10
N LEU A 148 -5.46 -6.72 9.93
CA LEU A 148 -4.14 -7.04 9.41
C LEU A 148 -3.96 -6.74 7.92
N PHE A 149 -5.04 -6.62 7.15
CA PHE A 149 -4.93 -6.25 5.73
C PHE A 149 -4.27 -4.88 5.54
N LEU A 150 -4.37 -3.98 6.54
CA LEU A 150 -3.71 -2.68 6.53
C LEU A 150 -2.18 -2.83 6.50
N ALA A 151 -1.65 -3.89 7.10
CA ALA A 151 -0.23 -4.19 7.13
C ALA A 151 0.36 -4.45 5.73
N PHE A 152 -0.46 -4.89 4.77
CA PHE A 152 -0.01 -5.09 3.38
C PHE A 152 0.09 -3.79 2.57
N SER A 153 -0.48 -2.69 3.06
CA SER A 153 -0.30 -1.38 2.44
C SER A 153 1.08 -0.78 2.70
N PHE A 154 1.72 -1.13 3.83
CA PHE A 154 3.00 -0.54 4.23
C PHE A 154 4.18 -0.90 3.30
N PRO A 155 4.35 -2.16 2.83
CA PRO A 155 5.40 -2.50 1.86
C PRO A 155 5.38 -1.60 0.62
N LEU A 156 4.20 -1.39 0.03
CA LEU A 156 4.05 -0.50 -1.13
C LEU A 156 4.31 0.96 -0.78
N SER A 157 3.85 1.41 0.39
CA SER A 157 4.13 2.76 0.87
C SER A 157 5.62 3.02 1.07
N PHE A 158 6.36 2.10 1.69
CA PHE A 158 7.81 2.22 1.86
C PHE A 158 8.55 2.14 0.53
N TRP A 159 8.08 1.35 -0.42
CA TRP A 159 8.59 1.41 -1.78
C TRP A 159 8.37 2.79 -2.44
N SER A 160 7.18 3.38 -2.31
CA SER A 160 6.92 4.74 -2.81
C SER A 160 7.81 5.79 -2.14
N PHE A 161 8.09 5.65 -0.84
CA PHE A 161 9.07 6.50 -0.16
C PHE A 161 10.50 6.26 -0.65
N SER A 162 10.89 5.01 -0.94
CA SER A 162 12.17 4.69 -1.57
C SER A 162 12.34 5.47 -2.88
N LEU A 163 11.31 5.47 -3.72
CA LEU A 163 11.28 6.25 -4.97
C LEU A 163 11.36 7.76 -4.69
N PHE A 164 10.62 8.28 -3.71
CA PHE A 164 10.74 9.70 -3.35
C PHE A 164 12.18 10.07 -2.99
N PHE A 165 12.82 9.27 -2.11
CA PHE A 165 14.17 9.53 -1.64
C PHE A 165 15.27 9.23 -2.66
N SER A 166 15.02 8.46 -3.72
CA SER A 166 16.00 8.27 -4.79
C SER A 166 16.22 9.54 -5.62
N PHE A 167 15.21 10.42 -5.70
CA PHE A 167 15.31 11.69 -6.44
C PHE A 167 15.50 12.90 -5.51
N ALA A 168 15.22 12.74 -4.22
CA ALA A 168 15.40 13.77 -3.21
C ALA A 168 16.85 13.88 -2.71
N SER A 169 17.83 13.64 -3.58
CA SER A 169 19.27 13.66 -3.26
C SER A 169 19.77 15.01 -2.73
N LYS A 170 19.03 16.09 -3.00
CA LYS A 170 19.31 17.45 -2.52
C LYS A 170 18.80 17.73 -1.10
N LEU A 171 18.01 16.84 -0.50
CA LEU A 171 17.52 17.05 0.85
C LEU A 171 18.65 16.90 1.87
N PRO A 172 18.65 17.69 2.96
CA PRO A 172 19.61 17.51 4.03
C PRO A 172 19.58 16.07 4.55
N GLN A 173 20.76 15.48 4.77
CA GLN A 173 20.88 14.10 5.23
C GLN A 173 20.19 13.90 6.58
N THR A 174 20.27 14.89 7.48
CA THR A 174 19.58 14.90 8.78
C THR A 174 18.07 14.82 8.61
N PHE A 175 17.48 15.64 7.72
CA PHE A 175 16.05 15.61 7.44
C PHE A 175 15.60 14.24 6.91
N SER A 176 16.38 13.67 6.00
CA SER A 176 16.07 12.38 5.39
C SER A 176 16.15 11.23 6.41
N ARG A 177 17.15 11.26 7.30
CA ARG A 177 17.30 10.29 8.40
C ARG A 177 16.17 10.40 9.43
N LEU A 178 15.80 11.62 9.83
CA LEU A 178 14.68 11.87 10.74
C LEU A 178 13.35 11.43 10.12
N SER A 179 13.14 11.70 8.83
CA SER A 179 11.95 11.27 8.11
C SER A 179 11.87 9.75 8.03
N PHE A 180 12.98 9.07 7.73
CA PHE A 180 13.05 7.61 7.72
C PHE A 180 12.72 7.01 9.09
N ALA A 181 13.39 7.46 10.15
CA ALA A 181 13.16 6.96 11.50
C ALA A 181 11.73 7.26 11.97
N GLY A 182 11.23 8.46 11.69
CA GLY A 182 9.89 8.90 12.05
C GLY A 182 8.79 8.10 11.33
N ILE A 183 8.97 7.80 10.04
CA ILE A 183 8.01 6.99 9.27
C ILE A 183 8.03 5.53 9.75
N ILE A 184 9.20 4.89 9.81
CA ILE A 184 9.29 3.47 10.20
C ILE A 184 8.85 3.29 11.65
N GLY A 185 9.39 4.10 12.56
CA GLY A 185 9.03 4.07 13.98
C GLY A 185 7.55 4.40 14.18
N GLY A 186 7.04 5.42 13.49
CA GLY A 186 5.64 5.81 13.60
C GLY A 186 4.67 4.75 13.11
N VAL A 187 4.96 4.06 12.01
CA VAL A 187 4.12 2.94 11.54
C VAL A 187 4.17 1.75 12.52
N CYS A 188 5.34 1.40 13.06
CA CYS A 188 5.45 0.35 14.07
C CYS A 188 4.67 0.69 15.34
N LEU A 189 4.81 1.92 15.85
CA LEU A 189 4.11 2.39 17.04
C LEU A 189 2.61 2.50 16.81
N LEU A 190 2.17 3.00 15.65
CA LEU A 190 0.76 3.02 15.27
C LEU A 190 0.17 1.61 15.32
N PHE A 191 0.86 0.62 14.74
CA PHE A 191 0.40 -0.75 14.79
C PHE A 191 0.32 -1.29 16.22
N LEU A 192 1.33 -1.02 17.06
CA LEU A 192 1.34 -1.40 18.47
C LEU A 192 0.19 -0.75 19.26
N PHE A 193 -0.10 0.54 19.01
CA PHE A 193 -1.16 1.26 19.72
C PHE A 193 -2.55 0.81 19.31
N ILE A 194 -2.72 0.44 18.03
CA ILE A 194 -3.94 -0.21 17.55
C ILE A 194 -4.15 -1.56 18.29
N LEU A 195 -3.09 -2.34 18.49
CA LEU A 195 -3.16 -3.60 19.25
C LEU A 195 -3.44 -3.38 20.74
N TYR A 196 -2.95 -2.28 21.32
CA TYR A 196 -3.19 -1.91 22.71
C TYR A 196 -4.53 -1.19 22.95
N GLU A 197 -5.30 -0.95 21.89
CA GLU A 197 -6.62 -0.33 21.94
C GLU A 197 -6.67 1.06 22.59
N SER A 198 -5.60 1.84 22.43
CA SER A 198 -5.51 3.17 23.02
C SER A 198 -5.68 4.26 21.96
N PRO A 199 -6.93 4.74 21.71
CA PRO A 199 -7.20 5.70 20.66
C PRO A 199 -6.49 7.04 20.86
N PHE A 200 -6.19 7.42 22.11
CA PHE A 200 -5.38 8.60 22.41
C PHE A 200 -3.93 8.47 21.91
N LEU A 201 -3.31 7.31 22.12
CA LEU A 201 -1.95 7.05 21.64
C LEU A 201 -1.93 6.92 20.11
N GLU A 202 -2.95 6.28 19.53
CA GLU A 202 -3.17 6.25 18.08
C GLU A 202 -3.27 7.66 17.48
N LEU A 203 -4.01 8.57 18.15
CA LEU A 203 -4.15 9.95 17.70
C LEU A 203 -2.80 10.69 17.72
N LEU A 204 -2.04 10.57 18.81
CA LEU A 204 -0.75 11.24 18.94
C LEU A 204 0.22 10.80 17.82
N ILE A 205 0.31 9.49 17.56
CA ILE A 205 1.21 8.99 16.52
C ILE A 205 0.67 9.27 15.10
N ALA A 206 -0.65 9.28 14.90
CA ALA A 206 -1.26 9.66 13.63
C ALA A 206 -1.01 11.14 13.30
N LEU A 207 -1.08 12.04 14.28
CA LEU A 207 -0.73 13.45 14.12
C LEU A 207 0.76 13.62 13.78
N TRP A 208 1.64 12.87 14.46
CA TRP A 208 3.08 12.86 14.16
C TRP A 208 3.37 12.40 12.73
N LEU A 209 2.78 11.28 12.30
CA LEU A 209 2.91 10.78 10.92
C LEU A 209 2.34 11.77 9.90
N THR A 210 1.22 12.43 10.22
CA THR A 210 0.62 13.48 9.38
C THR A 210 1.59 14.65 9.21
N LEU A 211 2.20 15.13 10.30
CA LEU A 211 3.20 16.19 10.26
C LEU A 211 4.39 15.80 9.38
N LEU A 212 4.91 14.58 9.52
CA LEU A 212 6.02 14.08 8.70
C LEU A 212 5.67 14.05 7.20
N VAL A 213 4.47 13.58 6.85
CA VAL A 213 3.99 13.56 5.46
C VAL A 213 3.86 14.99 4.91
N LEU A 214 3.35 15.94 5.70
CA LEU A 214 3.28 17.36 5.33
C LEU A 214 4.68 17.95 5.10
N MET A 215 5.63 17.66 6.00
CA MET A 215 7.02 18.09 5.87
C MET A 215 7.67 17.54 4.59
N LEU A 216 7.48 16.24 4.29
CA LEU A 216 7.99 15.63 3.07
C LEU A 216 7.35 16.22 1.80
N SER A 217 6.05 16.50 1.87
CA SER A 217 5.33 17.14 0.77
C SER A 217 5.81 18.57 0.52
N GLY A 218 6.13 19.33 1.57
CA GLY A 218 6.75 20.65 1.46
C GLY A 218 8.18 20.57 0.93
N ALA A 219 8.99 19.64 1.44
CA ALA A 219 10.37 19.41 1.01
C ALA A 219 10.46 19.06 -0.48
N ARG A 220 9.41 18.46 -1.06
CA ARG A 220 9.32 18.23 -2.50
C ARG A 220 9.43 19.51 -3.33
N LEU A 221 8.93 20.66 -2.85
CA LEU A 221 9.02 21.92 -3.60
C LEU A 221 10.47 22.36 -3.84
N TRP A 222 11.40 21.85 -3.03
CA TRP A 222 12.83 22.17 -3.05
C TRP A 222 13.61 21.19 -3.94
N VAL A 223 12.98 20.08 -4.31
CA VAL A 223 13.52 19.11 -5.25
C VAL A 223 12.88 19.40 -6.60
N ASN A 224 13.69 19.67 -7.62
CA ASN A 224 13.20 19.82 -8.99
C ASN A 224 13.51 18.54 -9.78
N PRO A 225 12.71 17.46 -9.63
CA PRO A 225 12.94 16.26 -10.42
C PRO A 225 12.58 16.59 -11.87
N LYS A 226 13.50 16.29 -12.79
CA LYS A 226 13.24 16.29 -14.24
C LYS A 226 12.57 14.97 -14.69
N GLU A 227 12.11 14.17 -13.73
CA GLU A 227 11.59 12.82 -13.98
C GLU A 227 10.16 12.84 -14.55
N PRO A 228 9.84 11.92 -15.48
CA PRO A 228 8.56 11.91 -16.19
C PRO A 228 7.36 11.54 -15.30
N TRP A 229 7.56 10.95 -14.11
CA TRP A 229 6.50 10.62 -13.15
C TRP A 229 6.30 11.68 -12.04
N LYS A 230 6.96 12.84 -12.12
CA LYS A 230 6.92 13.87 -11.05
C LYS A 230 5.49 14.23 -10.64
N ASN A 231 4.66 14.70 -11.57
CA ASN A 231 3.33 15.21 -11.25
C ASN A 231 2.43 14.07 -10.76
N PHE A 232 2.62 12.87 -11.29
CA PHE A 232 1.90 11.69 -10.83
C PHE A 232 2.25 11.30 -9.39
N LEU A 233 3.54 11.25 -9.03
CA LEU A 233 3.96 11.00 -7.64
C LEU A 233 3.46 12.10 -6.68
N THR A 234 3.43 13.34 -7.17
CA THR A 234 2.90 14.49 -6.44
C THR A 234 1.43 14.34 -6.09
N SER A 235 0.64 13.95 -7.09
CA SER A 235 -0.76 13.62 -6.93
C SER A 235 -0.93 12.56 -5.85
N GLY A 236 -0.11 11.51 -5.88
CA GLY A 236 -0.06 10.48 -4.84
C GLY A 236 0.24 11.04 -3.45
N MET A 237 1.21 11.93 -3.29
CA MET A 237 1.51 12.58 -1.99
C MET A 237 0.34 13.44 -1.50
N GLY A 238 -0.37 14.13 -2.39
CA GLY A 238 -1.59 14.86 -2.05
C GLY A 238 -2.69 13.93 -1.51
N LEU A 239 -2.90 12.79 -2.17
CA LEU A 239 -3.81 11.75 -1.68
C LEU A 239 -3.33 11.14 -0.36
N LEU A 240 -2.02 10.99 -0.14
CA LEU A 240 -1.46 10.53 1.13
C LEU A 240 -1.78 11.50 2.28
N ILE A 241 -1.68 12.82 2.07
CA ILE A 241 -2.09 13.82 3.06
C ILE A 241 -3.58 13.68 3.38
N LEU A 242 -4.45 13.57 2.36
CA LEU A 242 -5.89 13.38 2.58
C LEU A 242 -6.18 12.07 3.33
N SER A 243 -5.43 11.00 3.06
CA SER A 243 -5.52 9.74 3.79
C SER A 243 -5.12 9.92 5.27
N ALA A 244 -4.06 10.68 5.55
CA ALA A 244 -3.63 10.95 6.92
C ALA A 244 -4.68 11.77 7.68
N LEU A 245 -5.22 12.82 7.06
CA LEU A 245 -6.28 13.65 7.65
C LEU A 245 -7.56 12.86 7.93
N THR A 246 -7.97 11.99 7.01
CA THR A 246 -9.13 11.12 7.23
C THR A 246 -8.87 10.07 8.31
N GLY A 247 -7.64 9.59 8.47
CA GLY A 247 -7.23 8.72 9.59
C GLY A 247 -7.33 9.42 10.94
N VAL A 248 -6.82 10.66 11.03
CA VAL A 248 -6.96 11.50 12.24
C VAL A 248 -8.44 11.77 12.55
N ALA A 249 -9.24 12.12 11.54
CA ALA A 249 -10.68 12.34 11.73
C ALA A 249 -11.42 11.09 12.23
N TYR A 250 -11.01 9.90 11.77
CA TYR A 250 -11.57 8.64 12.23
C TYR A 250 -11.29 8.42 13.74
N ILE A 251 -10.04 8.61 14.17
CA ILE A 251 -9.65 8.43 15.57
C ILE A 251 -10.31 9.48 16.46
N LEU A 252 -10.42 10.74 16.01
CA LEU A 252 -11.13 11.79 16.75
C LEU A 252 -12.60 11.43 16.97
N LYS A 253 -13.29 10.93 15.95
CA LYS A 253 -14.69 10.48 16.06
C LYS A 253 -14.83 9.25 16.95
N LEU A 254 -13.80 8.39 17.03
CA LEU A 254 -13.76 7.25 17.95
C LEU A 254 -13.62 7.70 19.40
N ILE A 255 -12.81 8.73 19.68
CA ILE A 255 -12.63 9.31 21.02
C ILE A 255 -13.87 10.10 21.45
N ASN A 256 -14.43 10.90 20.55
CA ASN A 256 -15.62 11.71 20.81
C ASN A 256 -16.71 11.44 19.75
N PRO A 257 -17.65 10.53 20.05
CA PRO A 257 -18.76 10.20 19.16
C PRO A 257 -19.69 11.37 18.83
N GLU A 258 -19.73 12.43 19.64
CA GLU A 258 -20.62 13.60 19.45
C GLU A 258 -20.06 14.64 18.47
N LEU A 259 -18.81 14.50 18.03
CA LEU A 259 -18.22 15.42 17.05
C LEU A 259 -19.09 15.52 15.78
N PRO A 260 -19.28 16.72 15.20
CA PRO A 260 -20.09 16.94 13.99
C PRO A 260 -19.35 16.47 12.71
N LEU A 261 -18.72 15.31 12.78
CA LEU A 261 -18.09 14.60 11.67
C LEU A 261 -19.05 13.56 11.11
N PRO A 262 -18.85 13.11 9.86
CA PRO A 262 -19.60 12.00 9.28
C PRO A 262 -19.55 10.73 10.14
N SER A 263 -20.40 9.76 9.82
CA SER A 263 -20.41 8.46 10.52
C SER A 263 -19.03 7.78 10.47
N LEU A 264 -18.69 6.99 11.50
CA LEU A 264 -17.43 6.25 11.58
C LEU A 264 -17.22 5.36 10.35
N GLU A 265 -18.28 4.73 9.84
CA GLU A 265 -18.23 3.93 8.62
C GLU A 265 -17.87 4.77 7.39
N ALA A 266 -18.52 5.92 7.21
CA ALA A 266 -18.25 6.81 6.08
C ALA A 266 -16.81 7.35 6.09
N ILE A 267 -16.29 7.73 7.26
CA ILE A 267 -14.89 8.19 7.38
C ILE A 267 -13.93 7.05 7.07
N ARG A 268 -14.15 5.86 7.65
CA ARG A 268 -13.31 4.68 7.43
C ARG A 268 -13.28 4.28 5.95
N GLN A 269 -14.43 4.29 5.30
CA GLN A 269 -14.57 3.98 3.88
C GLN A 269 -13.81 5.00 3.00
N ARG A 270 -13.93 6.30 3.30
CA ARG A 270 -13.16 7.34 2.60
C ARG A 270 -11.66 7.16 2.81
N HIS A 271 -11.22 7.00 4.06
CA HIS A 271 -9.82 6.75 4.40
C HIS A 271 -9.25 5.57 3.61
N ARG A 272 -9.97 4.44 3.61
CA ARG A 272 -9.59 3.24 2.87
C ARG A 272 -9.49 3.49 1.37
N SER A 273 -10.48 4.16 0.76
CA SER A 273 -10.47 4.48 -0.66
C SER A 273 -9.23 5.30 -1.04
N ILE A 274 -8.94 6.35 -0.25
CA ILE A 274 -7.83 7.25 -0.51
C ILE A 274 -6.47 6.55 -0.31
N ALA A 275 -6.33 5.74 0.75
CA ALA A 275 -5.11 5.01 1.04
C ALA A 275 -4.78 3.97 -0.06
N LEU A 276 -5.78 3.16 -0.43
CA LEU A 276 -5.59 2.05 -1.38
C LEU A 276 -5.52 2.53 -2.82
N TYR A 277 -6.53 3.28 -3.28
CA TYR A 277 -6.63 3.70 -4.66
C TYR A 277 -5.85 4.98 -4.96
N GLY A 278 -5.44 5.73 -3.94
CA GLY A 278 -4.56 6.88 -4.08
C GLY A 278 -3.10 6.50 -3.97
N TRP A 279 -2.54 6.60 -2.75
CA TRP A 279 -1.10 6.50 -2.52
C TRP A 279 -0.49 5.14 -2.95
N ASN A 280 -1.09 4.02 -2.52
CA ASN A 280 -0.56 2.70 -2.84
C ASN A 280 -0.60 2.42 -4.34
N LEU A 281 -1.72 2.74 -5.00
CA LEU A 281 -1.86 2.53 -6.43
C LEU A 281 -0.89 3.40 -7.24
N VAL A 282 -0.68 4.66 -6.84
CA VAL A 282 0.32 5.54 -7.48
C VAL A 282 1.71 4.89 -7.39
N GLY A 283 2.09 4.41 -6.20
CA GLY A 283 3.34 3.67 -6.01
C GLY A 283 3.47 2.45 -6.91
N LEU A 284 2.40 1.66 -7.00
CA LEU A 284 2.34 0.44 -7.81
C LEU A 284 2.44 0.72 -9.31
N VAL A 285 1.75 1.77 -9.80
CA VAL A 285 1.79 2.17 -11.22
C VAL A 285 3.16 2.72 -11.59
N ILE A 286 3.79 3.52 -10.73
CA ILE A 286 5.16 3.98 -10.94
C ILE A 286 6.12 2.78 -10.94
N LEU A 287 5.94 1.82 -10.03
CA LEU A 287 6.74 0.60 -10.02
C LEU A 287 6.61 -0.15 -11.35
N LEU A 288 5.40 -0.45 -11.78
CA LEU A 288 5.13 -1.15 -13.05
C LEU A 288 5.72 -0.45 -14.29
N ARG A 289 5.72 0.88 -14.27
CA ARG A 289 6.11 1.72 -15.42
C ARG A 289 7.42 2.45 -15.20
N PHE A 290 8.25 2.01 -14.25
CA PHE A 290 9.45 2.72 -13.82
C PHE A 290 10.41 3.01 -14.99
N ALA A 291 10.61 2.04 -15.88
CA ALA A 291 11.48 2.20 -17.05
C ALA A 291 10.86 3.06 -18.17
N HIS A 292 9.53 3.03 -18.30
CA HIS A 292 8.80 3.66 -19.41
C HIS A 292 7.48 4.23 -18.89
N PHE A 293 7.55 5.42 -18.31
CA PHE A 293 6.39 6.08 -17.71
C PHE A 293 5.60 6.86 -18.77
N PRO A 294 4.32 6.51 -19.03
CA PRO A 294 3.47 7.19 -20.00
C PRO A 294 3.35 8.69 -19.73
N SER A 295 3.47 9.49 -20.79
CA SER A 295 3.26 10.95 -20.72
C SER A 295 1.84 11.29 -20.25
N TRP A 296 0.85 10.50 -20.71
CA TRP A 296 -0.55 10.64 -20.33
C TRP A 296 -0.80 10.49 -18.83
N LEU A 297 -0.12 9.58 -18.13
CA LEU A 297 -0.29 9.42 -16.67
C LEU A 297 0.19 10.64 -15.89
N ASN A 298 1.14 11.39 -16.45
CA ASN A 298 1.66 12.61 -15.85
C ASN A 298 0.85 13.86 -16.24
N SER A 299 -0.21 13.70 -17.04
CA SER A 299 -1.06 14.78 -17.53
C SER A 299 -2.14 15.17 -16.52
N THR A 300 -2.53 16.45 -16.53
CA THR A 300 -3.62 16.97 -15.68
C THR A 300 -4.94 16.20 -15.87
N PRO A 301 -5.40 15.85 -17.09
CA PRO A 301 -6.63 15.09 -17.25
C PRO A 301 -6.61 13.72 -16.57
N SER A 302 -5.51 12.97 -16.69
CA SER A 302 -5.37 11.66 -16.07
C SER A 302 -5.33 11.75 -14.53
N ILE A 303 -4.60 12.74 -14.01
CA ILE A 303 -4.52 13.01 -12.56
C ILE A 303 -5.89 13.45 -12.02
N THR A 304 -6.59 14.36 -12.69
CA THR A 304 -7.93 14.81 -12.28
C THR A 304 -8.94 13.66 -12.32
N LEU A 305 -8.91 12.82 -13.36
CA LEU A 305 -9.76 11.63 -13.43
C LEU A 305 -9.49 10.68 -12.27
N HIS A 306 -8.21 10.45 -11.94
CA HIS A 306 -7.81 9.63 -10.79
C HIS A 306 -8.35 10.19 -9.47
N TRP A 307 -8.27 11.51 -9.25
CA TRP A 307 -8.84 12.15 -8.05
C TRP A 307 -10.36 12.04 -7.98
N ILE A 308 -11.06 12.26 -9.09
CA ILE A 308 -12.52 12.10 -9.18
C ILE A 308 -12.93 10.67 -8.84
N LEU A 309 -12.19 9.69 -9.35
CA LEU A 309 -12.43 8.29 -9.04
C LEU A 309 -12.24 8.02 -7.53
N VAL A 310 -11.09 8.40 -6.97
CA VAL A 310 -10.72 8.08 -5.58
C VAL A 310 -11.57 8.80 -4.54
N LEU A 311 -11.85 10.09 -4.75
CA LEU A 311 -12.54 10.95 -3.79
C LEU A 311 -14.07 10.99 -3.99
N GLY A 312 -14.53 10.79 -5.22
CA GLY A 312 -15.93 10.93 -5.60
C GLY A 312 -16.58 9.59 -5.91
N LEU A 313 -16.32 9.08 -7.12
CA LEU A 313 -17.08 7.96 -7.70
C LEU A 313 -16.98 6.68 -6.85
N ILE A 314 -15.78 6.32 -6.38
CA ILE A 314 -15.59 5.12 -5.56
C ILE A 314 -16.38 5.24 -4.25
N PRO A 315 -16.20 6.26 -3.39
CA PRO A 315 -17.00 6.38 -2.18
C PRO A 315 -18.51 6.43 -2.44
N LEU A 316 -18.96 7.18 -3.45
CA LEU A 316 -20.38 7.34 -3.79
C LEU A 316 -21.02 6.03 -4.27
N SER A 317 -20.25 5.13 -4.89
CA SER A 317 -20.77 3.84 -5.36
C SER A 317 -21.24 2.91 -4.23
N TYR A 318 -20.77 3.11 -3.00
CA TYR A 318 -21.24 2.35 -1.84
C TYR A 318 -22.59 2.85 -1.33
N THR A 319 -22.89 4.13 -1.52
CA THR A 319 -24.19 4.72 -1.14
C THR A 319 -25.20 4.67 -2.27
N LEU A 320 -24.74 4.71 -3.51
CA LEU A 320 -25.54 4.72 -4.74
C LEU A 320 -25.10 3.55 -5.63
N PRO A 321 -25.65 2.34 -5.45
CA PRO A 321 -25.25 1.14 -6.21
C PRO A 321 -25.22 1.31 -7.74
N PRO A 322 -26.09 2.09 -8.40
CA PRO A 322 -26.01 2.33 -9.84
C PRO A 322 -24.70 3.00 -10.31
N LEU A 323 -23.98 3.69 -9.42
CA LEU A 323 -22.67 4.28 -9.73
C LEU A 323 -21.53 3.26 -9.71
N ALA A 324 -21.73 2.07 -9.14
CA ALA A 324 -20.71 1.01 -9.10
C ALA A 324 -20.24 0.57 -10.49
N PRO A 325 -21.11 0.20 -11.46
CA PRO A 325 -20.66 -0.17 -12.80
C PRO A 325 -19.94 0.97 -13.52
N LEU A 326 -20.41 2.22 -13.37
CA LEU A 326 -19.75 3.39 -13.95
C LEU A 326 -18.35 3.60 -13.36
N SER A 327 -18.23 3.50 -12.03
CA SER A 327 -16.95 3.64 -11.33
C SER A 327 -15.97 2.54 -11.74
N LEU A 328 -16.46 1.31 -11.86
CA LEU A 328 -15.67 0.18 -12.33
C LEU A 328 -15.18 0.40 -13.77
N LEU A 329 -16.06 0.82 -14.69
CA LEU A 329 -15.72 1.07 -16.10
C LEU A 329 -14.70 2.20 -16.27
N LEU A 330 -14.88 3.31 -15.56
CA LEU A 330 -13.96 4.44 -15.63
C LEU A 330 -12.60 4.12 -14.98
N PHE A 331 -12.61 3.40 -13.86
CA PHE A 331 -11.36 2.97 -13.24
C PHE A 331 -10.65 1.93 -14.10
N ALA A 332 -11.38 0.98 -14.66
CA ALA A 332 -10.91 0.03 -15.65
C ALA A 332 -10.23 0.75 -16.82
N PHE A 333 -10.89 1.74 -17.41
CA PHE A 333 -10.35 2.56 -18.47
C PHE A 333 -9.05 3.27 -18.03
N TRP A 334 -9.05 3.90 -16.86
CA TRP A 334 -7.87 4.58 -16.33
C TRP A 334 -6.69 3.61 -16.14
N LEU A 335 -6.94 2.44 -15.53
CA LEU A 335 -5.91 1.43 -15.31
C LEU A 335 -5.45 0.78 -16.63
N TYR A 336 -6.35 0.52 -17.57
CA TYR A 336 -6.00 0.04 -18.89
C TYR A 336 -5.00 0.98 -19.55
N ASN A 337 -5.28 2.27 -19.57
CA ASN A 337 -4.38 3.26 -20.15
C ASN A 337 -3.06 3.36 -19.37
N ALA A 338 -3.07 3.16 -18.05
CA ALA A 338 -1.86 3.09 -17.25
C ALA A 338 -0.95 1.89 -17.63
N LEU A 339 -1.55 0.75 -17.98
CA LEU A 339 -0.84 -0.51 -18.23
C LEU A 339 -0.54 -0.77 -19.72
N ALA A 340 -1.44 -0.39 -20.63
CA ALA A 340 -1.43 -0.80 -22.03
C ALA A 340 -0.78 0.21 -22.99
N THR A 341 -0.56 1.46 -22.57
CA THR A 341 0.11 2.48 -23.40
C THR A 341 1.54 2.07 -23.74
N LYS A 342 1.80 1.86 -25.02
CA LYS A 342 3.12 1.45 -25.58
C LYS A 342 4.14 2.58 -25.74
N GLU A 343 3.87 3.78 -25.21
CA GLU A 343 4.86 4.86 -25.18
C GLU A 343 6.07 4.42 -24.35
N GLY A 344 7.12 3.95 -25.03
CA GLY A 344 8.34 3.42 -24.42
C GLY A 344 9.12 2.38 -25.24
N LEU A 345 8.50 1.65 -26.17
CA LEU A 345 9.22 0.62 -26.95
C LEU A 345 10.01 1.17 -28.17
N GLN A 346 10.04 2.47 -28.41
CA GLN A 346 10.68 3.08 -29.60
C GLN A 346 11.65 4.24 -29.29
N GLY A 347 12.26 4.30 -28.11
CA GLY A 347 13.15 5.41 -27.77
C GLY A 347 14.44 5.00 -27.08
N LYS A 348 15.46 4.70 -27.89
CA LYS A 348 16.92 4.52 -27.61
C LYS A 348 17.47 3.14 -28.00
N GLN A 349 17.42 2.86 -29.31
CA GLN A 349 18.61 2.33 -29.98
C GLN A 349 19.32 3.55 -30.56
N GLY A 350 20.49 3.87 -30.02
CA GLY A 350 21.28 5.06 -30.32
C GLY A 350 22.32 5.25 -29.24
#